data_AF-A0A4R5UI61-F1
#
_entry.id   AF-A0A4R5UI61-F1
#
_cell.length_a   1.000
_cell.length_b   1.000
_cell.length_c   1.000
_cell.angle_alpha   90.00
_cell.angle_beta   90.00
_cell.angle_gamma   90.00
#
_symmetry.space_group_name_H-M   'P 1'
#
loop_
_entity.id
_entity.type
_entity.pdbx_description
1 polymer ?
#
loop_
_entity_poly.entity_id
_entity_poly.type
_entity_poly.pdbx_seq_one_letter_code
_entity_poly.pdbx_strand_id
1 'polypeptide(L)'
;MDATREHVQHYVVARRVRTTAAELIKAPHLDLAALKVVLDEARRADFEVRPAVEEEALNFAATLSLEDRQHLAEAIAERNDRIRRRSP
;
A
#
# COMPACT_ATOMS: atom_id res chain seq x y z
N MET A 1 3.96 -17.99 9.77
CA MET A 1 3.40 -17.90 8.41
C MET A 1 4.23 -16.84 7.70
N ASP A 2 4.57 -17.04 6.42
CA ASP A 2 5.54 -16.22 5.69
C ASP A 2 4.92 -14.84 5.36
N ALA A 3 5.41 -13.77 5.99
CA ALA A 3 4.87 -12.40 5.91
C ALA A 3 4.76 -11.90 4.46
N THR A 4 5.72 -12.31 3.61
CA THR A 4 5.70 -12.05 2.17
C THR A 4 4.42 -12.54 1.48
N ARG A 5 3.87 -13.67 1.94
CA ARG A 5 2.68 -14.30 1.38
C ARG A 5 1.39 -13.58 1.79
N GLU A 6 1.38 -13.01 2.99
CA GLU A 6 0.25 -12.26 3.56
C GLU A 6 0.14 -10.87 2.90
N HIS A 7 1.26 -10.20 2.65
CA HIS A 7 1.27 -8.90 1.96
C HIS A 7 0.76 -9.00 0.52
N VAL A 8 1.16 -10.06 -0.19
CA VAL A 8 0.65 -10.35 -1.55
C VAL A 8 -0.85 -10.61 -1.52
N GLN A 9 -1.38 -11.25 -0.46
CA GLN A 9 -2.82 -11.47 -0.32
C GLN A 9 -3.59 -10.17 -0.14
N HIS A 10 -3.14 -9.25 0.71
CA HIS A 10 -3.81 -7.95 0.89
C HIS A 10 -3.85 -7.13 -0.41
N TYR A 11 -2.73 -7.10 -1.15
CA TYR A 11 -2.68 -6.44 -2.46
C TYR A 11 -3.63 -7.08 -3.50
N VAL A 12 -3.66 -8.41 -3.57
CA VAL A 12 -4.56 -9.16 -4.48
C VAL A 12 -6.02 -8.91 -4.12
N VAL A 13 -6.36 -8.93 -2.83
CA VAL A 13 -7.70 -8.61 -2.33
C VAL A 13 -8.09 -7.19 -2.74
N ALA A 14 -7.26 -6.20 -2.44
CA ALA A 14 -7.55 -4.81 -2.80
C ALA A 14 -7.75 -4.64 -4.32
N ARG A 15 -6.94 -5.33 -5.15
CA ARG A 15 -7.09 -5.32 -6.62
C ARG A 15 -8.40 -5.95 -7.07
N ARG A 16 -8.76 -7.12 -6.52
CA ARG A 16 -10.02 -7.81 -6.83
C ARG A 16 -11.22 -6.95 -6.47
N VAL A 17 -11.20 -6.34 -5.29
CA VAL A 17 -12.28 -5.51 -4.77
C VAL A 17 -12.45 -4.23 -5.62
N ARG A 18 -11.35 -3.63 -6.10
CA ARG A 18 -11.41 -2.51 -7.07
C ARG A 18 -12.02 -2.93 -8.40
N THR A 19 -11.76 -4.14 -8.90
CA THR A 19 -12.44 -4.68 -10.09
C THR A 19 -13.94 -4.83 -9.83
N THR A 20 -14.34 -5.35 -8.68
CA THR A 20 -15.75 -5.45 -8.30
C THR A 20 -16.43 -4.07 -8.22
N ALA A 21 -15.75 -3.06 -7.65
CA ALA A 21 -16.28 -1.69 -7.63
C ALA A 21 -16.48 -1.12 -9.05
N ALA A 22 -15.55 -1.39 -9.97
CA ALA A 22 -15.66 -0.94 -11.36
C ALA A 22 -16.87 -1.57 -12.08
N GLU A 23 -17.19 -2.84 -11.81
CA GLU A 23 -18.38 -3.50 -12.36
C GLU A 23 -19.67 -2.96 -11.74
N LEU A 24 -19.69 -2.67 -10.44
CA LEU A 24 -20.84 -2.03 -9.79
C LEU A 24 -21.14 -0.62 -10.35
N ILE A 25 -20.12 0.13 -10.75
CA ILE A 25 -20.30 1.45 -11.39
C ILE A 25 -20.91 1.32 -12.79
N LYS A 26 -20.61 0.24 -13.52
CA LYS A 26 -21.14 -0.01 -14.87
C LYS A 26 -22.59 -0.52 -14.87
N ALA A 27 -23.14 -0.87 -13.71
CA ALA A 27 -24.50 -1.40 -13.62
C ALA A 27 -25.53 -0.34 -14.08
N PRO A 28 -26.65 -0.75 -14.71
CA PRO A 28 -27.72 0.17 -15.14
C PRO A 28 -28.32 1.02 -14.01
N HIS A 29 -28.27 0.50 -12.78
CA HIS A 29 -28.64 1.22 -11.57
C HIS A 29 -27.45 1.25 -10.62
N LEU A 30 -27.11 2.47 -10.17
CA LEU A 30 -25.97 2.68 -9.28
C LEU A 30 -26.34 2.34 -7.84
N ASP A 31 -25.91 1.18 -7.37
CA ASP A 31 -26.05 0.78 -5.97
C ASP A 31 -24.93 1.40 -5.11
N LEU A 32 -25.22 2.57 -4.56
CA LEU A 32 -24.28 3.31 -3.69
C LEU A 32 -23.96 2.56 -2.39
N ALA A 33 -24.87 1.72 -1.89
CA ALA A 33 -24.63 0.98 -0.65
C ALA A 33 -23.63 -0.15 -0.90
N ALA A 34 -23.84 -0.93 -1.97
CA ALA A 34 -22.90 -1.97 -2.38
C ALA A 34 -21.51 -1.40 -2.71
N LEU A 35 -21.45 -0.24 -3.39
CA LEU A 35 -20.20 0.44 -3.69
C LEU A 35 -19.44 0.87 -2.44
N LYS A 36 -20.13 1.43 -1.44
CA LYS A 36 -19.49 1.83 -0.16
C LYS A 36 -18.88 0.64 0.55
N VAL A 37 -19.60 -0.49 0.63
CA VAL A 37 -19.11 -1.72 1.26
C VAL A 37 -17.85 -2.24 0.57
N VAL A 38 -17.86 -2.32 -0.77
CA VAL A 38 -16.72 -2.78 -1.55
C VAL A 38 -15.53 -1.82 -1.41
N LEU A 39 -15.74 -0.51 -1.48
CA LEU A 39 -14.65 0.45 -1.29
C LEU A 39 -14.12 0.48 0.16
N ASP A 40 -14.95 0.21 1.16
CA ASP A 40 -14.50 0.04 2.55
C ASP A 40 -13.59 -1.18 2.69
N GLU A 41 -13.94 -2.29 2.06
CA GLU A 41 -13.11 -3.50 2.04
C GLU A 41 -11.77 -3.27 1.35
N ALA A 42 -11.75 -2.57 0.21
CA ALA A 42 -10.51 -2.20 -0.49
C ALA A 42 -9.63 -1.33 0.39
N ARG A 43 -10.20 -0.32 1.07
CA ARG A 43 -9.48 0.54 2.00
C ARG A 43 -8.87 -0.25 3.15
N ARG A 44 -9.62 -1.16 3.77
CA ARG A 44 -9.09 -2.02 4.84
C ARG A 44 -7.91 -2.86 4.35
N ALA A 45 -8.05 -3.49 3.19
CA ALA A 45 -6.95 -4.27 2.61
C ALA A 45 -5.72 -3.41 2.30
N ASP A 46 -5.89 -2.20 1.76
CA ASP A 46 -4.79 -1.27 1.50
C ASP A 46 -4.14 -0.75 2.81
N PHE A 47 -4.94 -0.56 3.89
CA PHE A 47 -4.44 -0.13 5.20
C PHE A 47 -3.47 -1.12 5.82
N GLU A 48 -3.67 -2.43 5.62
CA GLU A 48 -2.77 -3.47 6.15
C GLU A 48 -1.43 -3.55 5.38
N VAL A 49 -1.40 -3.14 4.11
CA VAL A 49 -0.17 -3.16 3.30
C VAL A 49 0.87 -2.17 3.82
N ARG A 50 0.43 -1.03 4.37
CA ARG A 50 1.34 0.01 4.86
C ARG A 50 2.20 -0.42 6.05
N PRO A 51 1.65 -0.88 7.19
CA PRO A 51 2.44 -1.31 8.34
C PRO A 51 3.32 -2.50 8.00
N ALA A 52 2.81 -3.44 7.20
CA ALA A 52 3.55 -4.56 6.64
C ALA A 52 4.85 -4.13 5.91
N VAL A 53 4.75 -3.17 4.99
CA VAL A 53 5.92 -2.65 4.26
C VAL A 53 6.87 -1.89 5.21
N GLU A 54 6.35 -1.19 6.20
CA GLU A 54 7.16 -0.49 7.21
C GLU A 54 7.95 -1.47 8.07
N GLU A 55 7.33 -2.57 8.50
CA GLU A 55 8.00 -3.64 9.27
C GLU A 55 9.11 -4.31 8.45
N GLU A 56 8.86 -4.65 7.19
CA GLU A 56 9.88 -5.21 6.29
C GLU A 56 11.04 -4.23 6.06
N ALA A 57 10.75 -2.94 5.91
CA ALA A 57 11.78 -1.91 5.77
C ALA A 57 12.66 -1.79 7.04
N LEU A 58 12.05 -1.90 8.23
CA LEU A 58 12.77 -1.92 9.50
C LEU A 58 13.65 -3.17 9.63
N ASN A 59 13.10 -4.34 9.27
CA ASN A 59 13.84 -5.60 9.28
C ASN A 59 15.04 -5.55 8.34
N PHE A 60 14.87 -5.02 7.13
CA PHE A 60 15.98 -4.81 6.19
C PHE A 60 17.03 -3.86 6.77
N ALA A 61 16.62 -2.70 7.28
CA ALA A 61 17.56 -1.74 7.88
C ALA A 61 18.34 -2.34 9.06
N ALA A 62 17.74 -3.26 9.83
CA ALA A 62 18.41 -3.95 10.93
C ALA A 62 19.55 -4.87 10.45
N THR A 63 19.51 -5.36 9.21
CA THR A 63 20.60 -6.18 8.62
C THR A 63 21.80 -5.38 8.11
N LEU A 64 21.66 -4.06 8.00
CA LEU A 64 22.67 -3.18 7.41
C LEU A 64 23.72 -2.73 8.43
N SER A 65 24.92 -2.41 7.91
CA SER A 65 25.95 -1.71 8.67
C SER A 65 25.51 -0.29 9.03
N LEU A 66 26.23 0.37 9.93
CA LEU A 66 25.94 1.77 10.27
C LEU A 66 26.06 2.69 9.05
N GLU A 67 27.11 2.52 8.25
CA GLU A 67 27.37 3.30 7.04
C GLU A 67 26.25 3.12 6.02
N ASP A 68 25.84 1.87 5.76
CA ASP A 68 24.76 1.58 4.82
C ASP A 68 23.40 2.13 5.29
N ARG A 69 23.13 2.13 6.61
CA ARG A 69 21.93 2.78 7.17
C ARG A 69 21.95 4.29 6.98
N GLN A 70 23.12 4.93 7.08
CA GLN A 70 23.26 6.36 6.83
C GLN A 70 22.98 6.69 5.37
N HIS A 71 23.55 5.93 4.44
CA HIS A 71 23.27 6.08 3.01
C HIS A 71 21.78 5.86 2.68
N LEU A 72 21.14 4.86 3.31
CA LEU A 72 19.70 4.63 3.15
C LEU A 72 18.87 5.83 3.63
N ALA A 73 19.22 6.41 4.78
CA ALA A 73 18.52 7.57 5.34
C ALA A 73 18.65 8.81 4.43
N GLU A 74 19.84 9.07 3.90
CA GLU A 74 20.09 10.15 2.96
C GLU A 74 19.27 9.99 1.67
N ALA A 75 19.27 8.78 1.08
CA ALA A 75 18.49 8.49 -0.11
C ALA A 75 16.97 8.69 0.09
N ILE A 76 16.45 8.34 1.28
CA ILE A 76 15.05 8.59 1.65
C ILE A 76 14.78 10.10 1.73
N ALA A 77 15.66 10.87 2.37
CA ALA A 77 15.53 12.31 2.48
C ALA A 77 15.52 12.99 1.10
N GLU A 78 16.44 12.61 0.21
CA GLU A 78 16.50 13.11 -1.17
C GLU A 78 15.22 12.81 -1.95
N ARG A 79 14.69 11.58 -1.83
CA ARG A 79 13.44 11.19 -2.49
C ARG A 79 12.28 12.05 -2.03
N ASN A 80 12.15 12.29 -0.73
CA ASN A 80 11.08 13.11 -0.16
C ASN A 80 11.18 14.56 -0.62
N ASP A 81 12.40 15.08 -0.69
CA ASP A 81 12.68 16.40 -1.23
C ASP A 81 12.28 16.54 -2.70
N ARG A 82 12.61 15.54 -3.54
CA ARG A 82 12.18 15.50 -4.94
C ARG A 82 10.66 15.48 -5.08
N ILE A 83 9.95 14.74 -4.23
CA ILE A 83 8.48 14.68 -4.23
C ILE A 83 7.91 16.05 -3.87
N ARG A 84 8.39 16.66 -2.77
CA ARG A 84 7.95 17.99 -2.33
C ARG A 84 8.12 19.06 -3.41
N ARG A 85 9.24 19.02 -4.15
CA ARG A 85 9.51 19.97 -5.24
C ARG A 85 8.63 19.74 -6.49
N ARG A 86 8.02 18.57 -6.64
CA ARG A 86 7.13 18.22 -7.77
C ARG A 86 5.66 18.46 -7.46
N SER A 87 5.31 18.67 -6.20
CA SER A 87 3.95 19.07 -5.81
C SER A 87 3.74 20.55 -6.16
N PRO A 88 2.71 20.90 -6.95
CA PRO A 88 2.39 22.29 -7.29
C PRO A 88 1.90 23.09 -6.08
#